data_AF-A0A7K4EZJ6-F1
#
_entry.id   AF-A0A7K4EZJ6-F1
#
_cell.length_a   1.000
_cell.length_b   1.000
_cell.length_c   1.000
_cell.angle_alpha   90.00
_cell.angle_beta   90.00
_cell.angle_gamma   90.00
#
_symmetry.space_group_name_H-M   'P 1'
#
loop_
_entity.id
_entity.type
_entity.pdbx_description
1 polymer ?
#
loop_
_entity_poly.entity_id
_entity_poly.type
_entity_poly.pdbx_seq_one_letter_code
_entity_poly.pdbx_strand_id
1 'polypeptide(L)'
;GGKYVGVKAVFEDYFPKMLSNFKEFHAIPEQFLDFKDHIMVIGKYKGISIKDKNFEVQFSHVYLVQENKIVQFRQFTDAKVISDSLK
;
A
#
# COMPACT_ATOMS: atom_id res chain seq x y z
N GLY A 1 6.41 -7.37 4.14
CA GLY A 1 7.00 -6.01 4.15
C GLY A 1 8.33 -6.01 3.43
N GLY A 2 8.94 -4.84 3.24
CA GLY A 2 10.26 -4.71 2.58
C GLY A 2 10.64 -3.24 2.35
N LYS A 3 11.88 -2.99 1.90
CA LYS A 3 12.38 -1.68 1.46
C LYS A 3 12.79 -1.79 -0.01
N TYR A 4 12.23 -0.92 -0.84
CA TYR A 4 12.48 -0.90 -2.29
C TYR A 4 12.99 0.50 -2.66
N VAL A 5 14.11 0.57 -3.37
CA VAL A 5 14.78 1.84 -3.71
C VAL A 5 14.86 1.97 -5.23
N GLY A 6 14.33 3.08 -5.74
CA GLY A 6 14.26 3.38 -7.17
C GLY A 6 13.02 2.83 -7.86
N VAL A 7 12.65 3.46 -8.99
CA VAL A 7 11.45 3.15 -9.77
C VAL A 7 11.42 1.67 -10.18
N LYS A 8 12.57 1.13 -10.61
CA LYS A 8 12.70 -0.26 -11.01
C LYS A 8 12.28 -1.24 -9.90
N ALA A 9 12.83 -1.09 -8.69
CA ALA A 9 12.49 -1.97 -7.58
C ALA A 9 11.01 -1.86 -7.16
N VAL A 10 10.40 -0.67 -7.30
CA VAL A 10 8.98 -0.49 -6.98
C VAL A 10 8.08 -1.20 -8.00
N PHE A 11 8.33 -1.00 -9.30
CA PHE A 11 7.45 -1.49 -10.37
C PHE A 11 7.75 -2.92 -10.85
N GLU A 12 8.99 -3.36 -10.76
CA GLU A 12 9.40 -4.70 -11.22
C GLU A 12 9.51 -5.71 -10.07
N ASP A 13 9.85 -5.27 -8.85
CA ASP A 13 9.95 -6.20 -7.71
C ASP A 13 8.72 -6.17 -6.80
N TYR A 14 8.31 -5.00 -6.31
CA TYR A 14 7.26 -4.92 -5.28
C TYR A 14 5.86 -5.18 -5.84
N PHE A 15 5.41 -4.39 -6.82
CA PHE A 15 4.03 -4.48 -7.32
C PHE A 15 3.69 -5.87 -7.89
N PRO A 16 4.52 -6.50 -8.74
CA PRO A 16 4.20 -7.82 -9.29
C PRO A 16 4.06 -8.89 -8.22
N LYS A 17 5.00 -8.94 -7.25
CA LYS A 17 4.96 -9.90 -6.13
C LYS A 17 3.80 -9.68 -5.19
N MET A 18 3.39 -8.42 -4.97
CA MET A 18 2.26 -8.10 -4.12
C MET A 18 0.94 -8.48 -4.81
N LEU A 19 0.74 -8.01 -6.04
CA LEU A 19 -0.51 -8.18 -6.79
C LEU A 19 -0.75 -9.64 -7.20
N SER A 20 0.29 -10.45 -7.39
CA SER A 20 0.14 -11.89 -7.70
C SER A 20 -0.61 -12.69 -6.64
N ASN A 21 -0.81 -12.16 -5.43
CA ASN A 21 -1.55 -12.81 -4.35
C ASN A 21 -3.07 -12.54 -4.40
N PHE A 22 -3.53 -11.66 -5.29
CA PHE A 22 -4.91 -11.17 -5.30
C PHE A 22 -5.53 -11.25 -6.70
N LYS A 23 -6.80 -11.61 -6.77
CA LYS A 23 -7.63 -11.48 -7.98
C LYS A 23 -8.07 -10.03 -8.18
N GLU A 24 -8.36 -9.35 -7.07
CA GLU A 24 -8.74 -7.94 -7.02
C GLU A 24 -8.06 -7.26 -5.83
N PHE A 25 -7.55 -6.04 -6.04
CA PHE A 25 -6.94 -5.25 -4.98
C PHE A 25 -7.19 -3.76 -5.25
N HIS A 26 -7.81 -3.08 -4.30
CA HIS A 26 -8.15 -1.66 -4.37
C HIS A 26 -7.57 -0.92 -3.18
N ALA A 27 -6.86 0.18 -3.45
CA ALA A 27 -6.48 1.16 -2.45
C ALA A 27 -7.44 2.35 -2.56
N ILE A 28 -8.30 2.52 -1.56
CA ILE A 28 -9.36 3.54 -1.57
C ILE A 28 -8.95 4.62 -0.56
N PRO A 29 -8.39 5.76 -1.02
CA PRO A 29 -8.06 6.86 -0.14
C PRO A 29 -9.34 7.55 0.38
N GLU A 30 -9.35 7.93 1.65
CA GLU A 30 -10.48 8.58 2.32
C GLU A 30 -10.11 9.97 2.82
N GLN A 31 -8.88 10.18 3.31
CA GLN A 31 -8.41 11.46 3.82
C GLN A 31 -6.96 11.73 3.41
N PHE A 32 -6.67 13.01 3.15
CA PHE A 32 -5.33 13.52 2.87
C PHE A 32 -5.00 14.60 3.92
N LEU A 33 -3.91 14.39 4.64
CA LEU A 33 -3.41 15.30 5.68
C LEU A 33 -2.07 15.87 5.21
N ASP A 34 -1.99 17.19 5.15
CA ASP A 34 -0.79 17.93 4.79
C ASP A 34 0.03 18.27 6.03
N PHE A 35 1.29 17.84 6.04
CA PHE A 35 2.28 18.06 7.08
C PHE A 35 3.56 18.66 6.51
N LYS A 36 3.45 19.84 5.86
CA LYS A 36 4.57 20.62 5.33
C LYS A 36 5.39 19.88 4.27
N ASP A 37 6.30 19.00 4.71
CA ASP A 37 7.14 18.19 3.83
C ASP A 37 6.56 16.77 3.66
N HIS A 38 5.56 16.39 4.46
CA HIS A 38 4.91 15.09 4.40
C HIS A 38 3.44 15.20 4.00
N ILE A 39 2.96 14.18 3.30
CA ILE A 39 1.52 13.96 3.09
C ILE A 39 1.18 12.61 3.70
N MET A 40 0.18 12.57 4.59
CA MET A 40 -0.40 11.32 5.06
C MET A 40 -1.72 11.07 4.34
N VAL A 41 -1.90 9.85 3.83
CA VAL A 41 -3.15 9.40 3.24
C VAL A 41 -3.71 8.28 4.09
N ILE A 42 -4.92 8.46 4.60
CA ILE A 42 -5.67 7.43 5.32
C ILE A 42 -6.74 6.88 4.38
N GLY A 43 -6.96 5.58 4.44
CA GLY A 43 -8.01 4.94 3.67
C GLY A 43 -8.08 3.46 3.95
N LYS A 44 -8.66 2.70 3.03
CA LYS A 44 -8.83 1.25 3.17
C LYS A 44 -8.34 0.49 1.95
N TYR A 45 -7.79 -0.67 2.20
CA TYR A 45 -7.65 -1.70 1.19
C TYR A 45 -8.90 -2.57 1.17
N LYS A 46 -9.34 -2.93 -0.03
CA LYS A 46 -10.30 -4.00 -0.27
C LYS A 46 -9.73 -4.94 -1.31
N GLY A 47 -9.96 -6.24 -1.16
CA GLY A 47 -9.52 -7.17 -2.18
C GLY A 47 -10.03 -8.58 -1.98
N ILE A 48 -9.77 -9.39 -3.01
CA ILE A 48 -10.09 -10.81 -3.08
C ILE A 48 -8.78 -11.55 -3.32
N SER A 49 -8.39 -12.43 -2.40
CA SER A 49 -7.18 -13.24 -2.58
C SER A 49 -7.35 -14.30 -3.66
N ILE A 50 -6.24 -14.86 -4.14
CA ILE A 50 -6.29 -16.03 -5.04
C ILE A 50 -6.98 -17.26 -4.42
N LYS A 51 -7.20 -17.26 -3.10
CA LYS A 51 -7.95 -18.28 -2.36
C LYS A 51 -9.43 -17.93 -2.14
N ASP A 52 -9.95 -16.96 -2.87
CA ASP A 52 -11.36 -16.52 -2.81
C ASP A 52 -11.80 -15.95 -1.46
N LYS A 53 -10.83 -15.45 -0.67
CA LYS A 53 -11.10 -14.78 0.60
C LYS A 53 -11.12 -13.26 0.40
N ASN A 54 -12.21 -12.64 0.83
CA ASN A 54 -12.33 -11.19 0.90
C ASN A 54 -11.57 -10.64 2.10
N PHE A 55 -11.00 -9.45 1.95
CA PHE A 55 -10.50 -8.67 3.08
C PHE A 55 -10.81 -7.19 2.90
N GLU A 56 -10.97 -6.51 4.03
CA GLU A 56 -11.05 -5.05 4.13
C GLU A 56 -10.23 -4.62 5.33
N VAL A 57 -9.32 -3.65 5.14
CA VAL A 57 -8.40 -3.21 6.20
C VAL A 57 -8.01 -1.75 6.03
N GLN A 58 -7.89 -1.03 7.14
CA GLN A 58 -7.42 0.36 7.16
C GLN A 58 -5.92 0.44 6.80
N PHE A 59 -5.52 1.52 6.12
CA PHE A 59 -4.13 1.86 5.88
C PHE A 59 -3.83 3.33 6.21
N SER A 60 -2.56 3.60 6.49
CA SER A 60 -1.98 4.94 6.45
C SER A 60 -0.73 4.91 5.58
N HIS A 61 -0.71 5.74 4.55
CA HIS A 61 0.47 5.97 3.73
C HIS A 61 1.10 7.30 4.12
N VAL A 62 2.41 7.30 4.35
CA VAL A 62 3.16 8.52 4.62
C VAL A 62 4.14 8.75 3.47
N TYR A 63 3.98 9.87 2.79
CA TYR A 63 4.82 10.33 1.70
C TYR A 63 5.69 11.47 2.18
N LEU A 64 6.99 11.46 1.86
CA LEU A 64 7.86 12.63 1.93
C LEU A 64 7.95 13.23 0.54
N VAL A 65 7.63 14.51 0.42
CA VAL A 65 7.66 15.25 -0.84
C VAL A 65 8.77 16.30 -0.77
N GLN A 66 9.66 16.28 -1.75
CA GLN A 66 10.72 17.28 -1.92
C GLN A 66 10.76 17.68 -3.39
N GLU A 67 10.88 18.98 -3.67
CA GLU A 67 10.95 19.50 -5.04
C GLU A 67 9.84 18.95 -5.96
N ASN A 68 8.60 18.92 -5.45
CA ASN A 68 7.41 18.38 -6.12
C ASN A 68 7.52 16.88 -6.52
N LYS A 69 8.38 16.10 -5.88
CA LYS A 69 8.54 14.66 -6.11
C LYS A 69 8.42 13.87 -4.81
N ILE A 70 7.85 12.68 -4.89
CA ILE A 70 7.82 11.72 -3.78
C ILE A 70 9.23 11.11 -3.67
N VAL A 71 9.92 11.35 -2.56
CA VAL A 71 11.26 10.80 -2.30
C VAL A 71 11.24 9.66 -1.27
N GLN A 72 10.15 9.52 -0.52
CA GLN A 72 9.93 8.40 0.39
C GLN A 72 8.44 8.04 0.45
N PHE A 73 8.17 6.74 0.56
CA PHE A 73 6.85 6.19 0.86
C PHE A 73 6.98 5.18 2.01
N ARG A 74 6.06 5.24 2.97
CA ARG A 74 5.92 4.25 4.05
C ARG A 74 4.46 3.85 4.22
N GLN A 75 4.21 2.55 4.29
CA GLN A 75 2.89 1.96 4.49
C GLN A 75 2.74 1.48 5.94
N PHE A 76 1.56 1.73 6.50
CA PHE A 76 1.07 1.13 7.73
C PHE A 76 -0.32 0.53 7.45
N THR A 77 -0.56 -0.71 7.85
CA THR A 77 -1.84 -1.40 7.72
C THR A 77 -1.86 -2.62 8.64
N ASP A 78 -3.02 -3.20 8.91
CA ASP A 78 -3.09 -4.48 9.62
C ASP A 78 -2.70 -5.62 8.68
N ALA A 79 -1.40 -5.94 8.69
CA ALA A 79 -0.83 -7.00 7.88
C ALA A 79 -1.37 -8.41 8.23
N LYS A 80 -1.92 -8.60 9.43
CA LYS A 80 -2.49 -9.88 9.85
C LYS A 80 -3.79 -10.16 9.10
N VAL A 81 -4.67 -9.16 8.97
CA VAL A 81 -5.92 -9.28 8.19
C VAL A 81 -5.62 -9.70 6.74
N ILE A 82 -4.64 -9.05 6.11
CA ILE A 82 -4.21 -9.41 4.76
C ILE A 82 -3.63 -10.82 4.74
N SER A 83 -2.70 -11.15 5.65
CA SER A 83 -2.07 -12.47 5.70
C SER A 83 -3.07 -13.61 5.90
N ASP A 84 -4.12 -13.41 6.69
CA ASP A 84 -5.12 -14.44 6.95
C ASP A 84 -6.02 -14.69 5.73
N SER A 85 -6.17 -13.70 4.83
CA SER A 85 -6.83 -13.89 3.53
C SER A 85 -6.00 -14.72 2.54
N LEU A 86 -4.67 -14.78 2.71
CA LEU A 86 -3.75 -15.54 1.86
C LEU A 86 -3.53 -16.98 2.32
N LYS A 87 -4.04 -17.36 3.50
CA LYS A 87 -3.99 -18.72 4.04
C LYS A 87 -5.20 -19.51 3.58
#